data_AF-A0AA42DKU9-F1
#
_entry.id   AF-A0AA42DKU9-F1
#
_cell.length_a   1.000
_cell.length_b   1.000
_cell.length_c   1.000
_cell.angle_alpha   90.00
_cell.angle_beta   90.00
_cell.angle_gamma   90.00
#
_symmetry.space_group_name_H-M   'P 1'
#
loop_
_entity.id
_entity.type
_entity.pdbx_description
1 polymer ?
#
loop_
_entity_poly.entity_id
_entity_poly.type
_entity_poly.pdbx_seq_one_letter_code
_entity_poly.pdbx_strand_id
1 'polypeptide(L)' 'MKINNKKKCLYCNQQIQGEPFNHKVGYFCSEEHFDAYCETLSKEELALLMHSICPCSDEG' A
#
# COMPACT_ATOMS: atom_id res chain seq x y z
N MET A 1 -11.17 23.95 -10.82
CA MET A 1 -9.91 23.19 -11.06
C MET A 1 -10.11 21.80 -10.50
N LYS A 2 -10.25 20.76 -11.35
CA LYS A 2 -10.31 19.38 -10.86
C LYS A 2 -8.88 18.98 -10.53
N ILE A 3 -8.54 18.98 -9.25
CA ILE A 3 -7.28 18.44 -8.77
C ILE A 3 -7.40 16.93 -8.98
N ASN A 4 -7.01 16.44 -10.16
CA ASN A 4 -6.91 15.01 -10.40
C ASN A 4 -5.74 14.52 -9.55
N ASN A 5 -6.03 14.17 -8.29
CA ASN A 5 -5.09 13.48 -7.41
C ASN A 5 -4.91 12.06 -7.95
N LYS A 6 -4.18 11.94 -9.06
CA LYS A 6 -3.97 10.68 -9.75
C LYS A 6 -3.07 9.83 -8.88
N LYS A 7 -3.68 8.88 -8.17
CA LYS A 7 -2.97 7.98 -7.25
C LYS A 7 -2.04 7.09 -8.07
N LYS A 8 -0.87 6.81 -7.52
CA LYS A 8 0.18 6.02 -8.17
C LYS A 8 0.30 4.70 -7.43
N CYS A 9 0.45 3.60 -8.17
CA CYS A 9 0.70 2.30 -7.58
C CYS A 9 2.11 2.26 -6.99
N LEU A 10 2.25 1.87 -5.73
CA LEU A 10 3.57 1.76 -5.07
C LEU A 10 4.44 0.64 -5.65
N TYR A 11 3.82 -0.41 -6.19
CA TYR A 11 4.52 -1.53 -6.82
C TYR A 11 5.01 -1.18 -8.23
N CYS A 12 4.09 -1.09 -9.19
CA CYS A 12 4.45 -0.91 -10.60
C CYS A 12 4.80 0.54 -10.96
N ASN A 13 4.66 1.48 -10.01
CA ASN A 13 4.91 2.90 -10.23
C ASN A 13 4.10 3.51 -11.40
N GLN A 14 3.01 2.87 -11.80
CA GLN A 14 2.12 3.41 -12.83
C GLN A 14 1.01 4.26 -12.21
N GLN A 15 0.50 5.17 -13.02
CA GLN A 15 -0.62 6.01 -12.66
C GLN A 15 -1.92 5.20 -12.73
N ILE A 16 -2.66 5.16 -11.62
CA ILE A 16 -3.89 4.38 -11.54
C ILE A 16 -4.99 5.17 -12.26
N GLN A 17 -5.49 4.61 -13.34
CA GLN A 17 -6.58 5.18 -14.15
C GLN A 17 -7.91 4.57 -13.71
N GLY A 18 -8.42 4.96 -12.55
CA GLY A 18 -9.68 4.43 -12.03
C GLY A 18 -9.74 4.44 -10.50
N GLU A 19 -10.55 3.55 -9.95
CA GLU A 19 -10.60 3.31 -8.50
C GLU A 19 -9.35 2.52 -8.07
N PRO A 20 -8.47 3.14 -7.26
CA PRO A 20 -7.28 2.45 -6.78
C PRO A 20 -7.65 1.50 -5.64
N PHE A 21 -6.95 0.37 -5.58
CA PHE A 21 -6.95 -0.47 -4.39
C PHE A 21 -6.32 0.31 -3.24
N ASN A 22 -7.16 0.76 -2.31
CA ASN A 22 -6.76 1.58 -1.18
C ASN A 22 -6.42 0.67 0.00
N HIS A 23 -5.16 0.71 0.41
CA HIS A 23 -4.68 0.02 1.60
C HIS A 23 -4.12 1.05 2.57
N LYS A 24 -4.05 0.72 3.87
CA LYS A 24 -3.47 1.61 4.89
C LYS A 24 -2.02 2.05 4.58
N VAL A 25 -1.34 1.29 3.74
CA VAL A 25 0.08 1.48 3.36
C VAL A 25 0.23 2.35 2.12
N GLY A 26 -0.83 2.53 1.34
CA GLY A 26 -0.82 3.28 0.09
C GLY A 26 -1.80 2.76 -0.95
N TYR A 27 -1.56 3.14 -2.20
CA TYR A 27 -2.45 2.85 -3.32
C TYR A 27 -1.82 1.84 -4.27
N PHE A 28 -2.63 0.91 -4.77
CA PHE A 28 -2.22 -0.13 -5.71
C PHE A 28 -3.21 -0.22 -6.87
N CYS A 29 -2.75 -0.76 -8.01
CA CYS A 29 -3.66 -1.02 -9.13
C CYS A 29 -4.69 -2.09 -8.76
N SER A 30 -4.26 -3.14 -8.05
CA SER A 30 -5.04 -4.30 -7.66
C SER A 30 -4.47 -4.92 -6.39
N GLU A 31 -5.20 -5.86 -5.78
CA GLU A 31 -4.70 -6.70 -4.69
C GLU A 31 -3.42 -7.46 -5.08
N GLU A 32 -3.34 -7.98 -6.30
CA GLU A 32 -2.15 -8.67 -6.84
C GLU A 32 -0.88 -7.79 -6.76
N HIS A 33 -1.01 -6.49 -7.02
CA HIS A 33 0.13 -5.56 -6.91
C HIS A 33 0.50 -5.26 -5.44
N PHE A 34 -0.46 -5.34 -4.53
CA PHE A 34 -0.19 -5.22 -3.10
C PHE A 34 0.53 -6.47 -2.57
N ASP A 35 0.09 -7.66 -2.99
CA ASP A 35 0.73 -8.92 -2.62
C ASP A 35 2.17 -8.98 -3.15
N ALA A 36 2.36 -8.69 -4.43
CA ALA A 36 3.70 -8.61 -5.04
C ALA A 36 4.58 -7.52 -4.38
N TYR A 37 4.00 -6.41 -3.92
CA TYR A 37 4.73 -5.42 -3.13
C TYR A 37 5.17 -5.99 -1.78
N CYS A 38 4.28 -6.68 -1.06
CA CYS A 38 4.62 -7.36 0.18
C CYS A 38 5.72 -8.41 -0.01
N GLU A 39 5.70 -9.15 -1.12
CA GLU A 39 6.76 -10.10 -1.48
C GLU A 39 8.10 -9.42 -1.78
N THR A 40 8.10 -8.19 -2.29
CA THR A 40 9.34 -7.40 -2.47
C THR A 40 9.89 -6.82 -1.19
N LEU A 41 9.09 -6.74 -0.13
CA LEU A 41 9.52 -6.26 1.17
C LEU A 41 10.27 -7.36 1.94
N SER A 42 11.33 -6.96 2.64
CA SER A 42 11.95 -7.83 3.64
C SER A 42 10.96 -8.14 4.77
N LYS A 43 11.17 -9.26 5.47
CA LYS A 43 10.33 -9.67 6.61
C LYS A 43 10.18 -8.55 7.66
N GLU A 44 11.24 -7.79 7.89
CA GLU A 44 11.28 -6.66 8.83
C GLU A 44 10.42 -5.48 8.35
N GLU A 45 10.57 -5.11 7.07
CA GLU A 45 9.77 -4.04 6.46
C GLU A 45 8.29 -4.41 6.43
N LEU A 46 7.97 -5.64 6.04
CA LEU A 46 6.61 -6.16 6.04
C LEU A 46 6.02 -6.20 7.47
N ALA A 47 6.83 -6.60 8.47
CA ALA A 47 6.42 -6.60 9.86
C ALA A 47 6.16 -5.19 10.38
N LEU A 48 6.99 -4.19 10.06
CA LEU A 48 6.78 -2.78 10.39
C LEU A 48 5.51 -2.23 9.71
N LEU A 49 5.32 -2.59 8.44
CA LEU A 49 4.13 -2.25 7.66
C LEU A 49 2.88 -2.79 8.35
N MET A 50 2.87 -4.09 8.69
CA MET A 50 1.75 -4.76 9.36
C MET A 50 1.55 -4.27 10.80
N HIS A 51 2.61 -3.96 11.54
CA HIS A 51 2.52 -3.36 12.88
C HIS A 51 1.88 -1.97 12.83
N SER A 52 2.20 -1.15 11.83
CA SER A 52 1.59 0.18 11.65
C SER A 52 0.11 0.10 11.26
N ILE A 53 -0.32 -1.05 10.72
CA ILE A 53 -1.71 -1.31 10.31
C ILE A 53 -2.51 -1.91 11.47
N CYS A 54 -1.86 -2.67 12.35
CA CYS A 54 -2.45 -3.32 13.51
C CYS A 54 -2.55 -2.31 14.68
N PRO A 55 -3.75 -2.00 15.21
CA PRO A 55 -3.90 -1.15 16.39
C PRO A 55 -3.36 -1.78 17.69
N CYS A 56 -2.72 -2.95 17.64
CA CYS A 56 -2.15 -3.63 18.81
C CYS A 56 -0.67 -3.26 19.01
N SER A 57 -0.39 -1.97 19.22
CA SER A 57 0.86 -1.54 19.84
C SER A 57 0.55 -0.48 20.88
N ASP A 58 -0.19 -0.92 21.91
CA ASP A 58 -0.02 -0.48 23.28
C ASP A 58 -0.24 -1.72 24.15
N GLU A 59 0.37 -1.78 25.33
CA GLU A 59 0.45 -2.91 26.28
C GLU A 59 1.65 -3.86 26.08
N GLY A 60 2.75 -3.49 26.74
CA GLY A 60 3.92 -4.33 27.01
C GLY A 60 5.05 -3.55 27.67
#